data_AF-M7SQF7-F1
#
_entry.id   AF-M7SQF7-F1
#
_cell.length_a   1.000
_cell.length_b   1.000
_cell.length_c   1.000
_cell.angle_alpha   90.00
_cell.angle_beta   90.00
_cell.angle_gamma   90.00
#
_symmetry.space_group_name_H-M   'P 1'
#
loop_
_entity.id
_entity.type
_entity.pdbx_description
1 polymer ?
#
loop_
_entity_poly.entity_id
_entity_poly.type
_entity_poly.pdbx_seq_one_letter_code
_entity_poly.pdbx_strand_id
1 'polypeptide(L)'
;MVSGLILTKTGRYRPLHLAGYALMTLGAGLFTLLDKNASLAVYVIVQIVAGLGSGLALTTLLPATQAALSERDTASSTVTWTFVRSSGTVWGVAVPSAIFNTRASAAAGTAAAGRIEDAAARAMMADGLVWIVAAVIAGFSFFVVFVEKEIKLRDDLETEFGLKGGEVDGGREEEGGKGSEKGIVG
;
A
#
# COMPACT_ATOMS: atom_id res chain seq x y z
N MET A 1 -0.22 7.57 -4.86
CA MET A 1 -1.09 8.75 -5.00
C MET A 1 -2.22 8.55 -5.99
N VAL A 2 -1.97 8.10 -7.24
CA VAL A 2 -3.03 7.92 -8.24
C VAL A 2 -4.14 6.97 -7.78
N SER A 3 -3.79 5.81 -7.23
CA SER A 3 -4.72 4.87 -6.58
C SER A 3 -5.52 5.50 -5.45
N GLY A 4 -4.89 6.32 -4.60
CA GLY A 4 -5.57 7.06 -3.55
C GLY A 4 -6.60 8.04 -4.12
N LEU A 5 -6.26 8.77 -5.19
CA LEU A 5 -7.20 9.66 -5.87
C LEU A 5 -8.39 8.90 -6.48
N ILE A 6 -8.12 7.75 -7.10
CA ILE A 6 -9.18 6.87 -7.64
C ILE A 6 -10.06 6.36 -6.50
N LEU A 7 -9.46 5.92 -5.39
CA LEU A 7 -10.18 5.44 -4.22
C LEU A 7 -11.06 6.54 -3.62
N THR A 8 -10.54 7.75 -3.42
CA THR A 8 -11.32 8.88 -2.90
C THR A 8 -12.49 9.24 -3.82
N LYS A 9 -12.31 9.16 -5.14
CA LYS A 9 -13.39 9.47 -6.10
C LYS A 9 -14.44 8.35 -6.23
N THR A 10 -14.02 7.10 -6.15
CA THR A 10 -14.89 5.94 -6.44
C THR A 10 -15.45 5.28 -5.18
N GLY A 11 -14.76 5.41 -4.05
CA GLY A 11 -15.03 4.69 -2.80
C GLY A 11 -14.79 3.18 -2.88
N ARG A 12 -14.17 2.68 -3.96
CA ARG A 12 -14.05 1.26 -4.29
C ARG A 12 -12.60 0.78 -4.30
N TYR A 13 -12.19 0.06 -3.27
CA TYR A 13 -10.82 -0.47 -3.16
C TYR A 13 -10.64 -1.84 -3.82
N ARG A 14 -11.68 -2.67 -3.91
CA ARG A 14 -11.57 -4.06 -4.41
C ARG A 14 -11.01 -4.16 -5.84
N PRO A 15 -11.43 -3.34 -6.83
CA PRO A 15 -10.82 -3.34 -8.16
C PRO A 15 -9.33 -2.93 -8.14
N LEU A 16 -8.97 -2.01 -7.25
CA LEU A 16 -7.59 -1.54 -7.09
C LEU A 16 -6.70 -2.62 -6.47
N HIS A 17 -7.22 -3.37 -5.49
CA HIS A 17 -6.53 -4.54 -4.93
C HIS A 17 -6.34 -5.62 -6.00
N LEU A 18 -7.38 -5.94 -6.78
CA LEU A 18 -7.30 -6.95 -7.83
C LEU A 18 -6.23 -6.59 -8.86
N ALA A 19 -6.22 -5.34 -9.32
CA ALA A 19 -5.20 -4.83 -10.24
C ALA A 19 -3.80 -4.83 -9.60
N GLY A 20 -3.69 -4.38 -8.35
CA GLY A 20 -2.44 -4.33 -7.60
C GLY A 20 -1.78 -5.70 -7.44
N TYR A 21 -2.53 -6.68 -6.92
CA TYR A 21 -2.02 -8.04 -6.73
C TYR A 21 -1.82 -8.79 -8.05
N ALA A 22 -2.61 -8.52 -9.10
CA ALA A 22 -2.36 -9.05 -10.43
C ALA A 22 -1.01 -8.56 -10.97
N LEU A 23 -0.74 -7.26 -10.89
CA LEU A 23 0.52 -6.67 -11.34
C LEU A 23 1.71 -7.14 -10.50
N MET A 24 1.54 -7.32 -9.18
CA MET A 24 2.59 -7.90 -8.32
C MET A 24 2.90 -9.35 -8.72
N THR A 25 1.86 -10.16 -8.95
CA THR A 25 2.02 -11.57 -9.38
C THR A 25 2.70 -11.64 -10.74
N LEU A 26 2.26 -10.80 -11.68
CA LEU A 26 2.86 -10.71 -13.02
C LEU A 26 4.33 -10.27 -12.92
N GLY A 27 4.63 -9.21 -12.16
CA GLY A 27 6.00 -8.71 -11.99
C GLY A 27 6.92 -9.76 -11.39
N ALA A 28 6.49 -10.45 -10.32
CA ALA A 28 7.24 -11.55 -9.73
C ALA A 28 7.46 -12.71 -10.71
N GLY A 29 6.44 -13.06 -11.51
CA GLY A 29 6.56 -14.04 -12.58
C GLY A 29 7.55 -13.62 -13.66
N LEU A 30 7.52 -12.37 -14.10
CA LEU A 30 8.45 -11.85 -15.11
C LEU A 30 9.90 -11.89 -14.62
N PHE A 31 10.15 -11.64 -13.34
CA PHE A 31 11.50 -11.77 -12.76
C PHE A 31 12.07 -13.20 -12.87
N THR A 32 11.23 -14.24 -12.94
CA THR A 32 11.72 -15.62 -13.14
C THR A 32 12.30 -15.86 -14.53
N LEU A 33 11.97 -14.99 -15.50
CA LEU A 33 12.45 -15.06 -16.88
C LEU A 33 13.70 -14.22 -17.12
N LEU A 34 14.10 -13.40 -16.15
CA LEU A 34 15.27 -12.53 -16.29
C LEU A 34 16.55 -13.33 -16.10
N ASP A 35 17.47 -13.18 -17.06
CA ASP A 35 18.80 -13.74 -17.01
C ASP A 35 19.86 -12.65 -17.12
N LYS A 36 21.13 -13.03 -16.98
CA LYS A 36 22.29 -12.14 -17.09
C LYS A 36 22.44 -11.44 -18.45
N ASN A 37 21.72 -11.88 -19.48
CA ASN A 37 21.80 -11.34 -20.84
C ASN A 37 20.70 -10.30 -21.11
N ALA A 38 19.72 -10.16 -20.21
CA ALA A 38 18.67 -9.16 -20.34
C ALA A 38 19.24 -7.75 -20.33
N SER A 39 18.72 -6.88 -21.21
CA SER A 39 19.15 -5.48 -21.27
C SER A 39 18.63 -4.71 -20.04
N LEU A 40 19.33 -3.63 -19.69
CA LEU A 40 18.92 -2.74 -18.59
C LEU A 40 17.46 -2.28 -18.73
N ALA A 41 17.00 -2.02 -19.96
CA ALA A 41 15.62 -1.62 -20.23
C ALA A 41 14.61 -2.68 -19.78
N VAL A 42 14.90 -3.96 -19.97
CA VAL A 42 14.02 -5.06 -19.53
C VAL A 42 13.93 -5.10 -18.01
N TYR A 43 15.06 -4.97 -17.30
CA TYR A 43 15.07 -4.89 -15.83
C TYR A 43 14.21 -3.73 -15.32
N VAL A 44 14.37 -2.54 -15.90
CA VAL A 44 13.61 -1.34 -15.51
C VAL A 44 12.12 -1.53 -15.75
N ILE A 45 11.72 -2.07 -16.90
CA ILE A 45 10.31 -2.32 -17.21
C ILE A 45 9.68 -3.31 -16.22
N VAL A 46 10.37 -4.42 -15.93
CA VAL A 46 9.87 -5.41 -14.97
C VAL A 46 9.75 -4.83 -13.55
N GLN A 47 10.71 -4.00 -13.13
CA GLN A 47 10.65 -3.27 -11.86
C GLN A 47 9.49 -2.27 -11.81
N ILE A 48 9.20 -1.57 -12.92
CA ILE A 48 8.05 -0.67 -13.02
C ILE A 48 6.74 -1.45 -12.85
N VAL A 49 6.58 -2.61 -13.50
CA VAL A 49 5.39 -3.46 -13.36
C VAL A 49 5.18 -3.88 -11.90
N ALA A 50 6.23 -4.41 -11.26
CA ALA A 50 6.18 -4.80 -9.85
C ALA A 50 5.91 -3.61 -8.92
N GLY A 51 6.55 -2.46 -9.18
CA GLY A 51 6.40 -1.23 -8.41
C GLY A 51 5.00 -0.63 -8.50
N LEU A 52 4.38 -0.67 -9.68
CA LEU A 52 3.00 -0.24 -9.88
C LEU A 52 2.04 -1.11 -9.07
N GLY A 53 2.18 -2.43 -9.11
CA GLY A 53 1.34 -3.35 -8.34
C GLY A 53 1.42 -3.07 -6.83
N SER A 54 2.65 -2.94 -6.31
CA SER A 54 2.89 -2.59 -4.91
C SER A 54 2.29 -1.22 -4.55
N GLY A 55 2.50 -0.20 -5.38
CA GLY A 55 1.97 1.15 -5.15
C GLY A 55 0.44 1.20 -5.08
N LEU A 56 -0.26 0.43 -5.92
CA LEU A 56 -1.72 0.30 -5.87
C LEU A 56 -2.17 -0.31 -4.54
N ALA A 57 -1.59 -1.44 -4.14
CA ALA A 57 -1.96 -2.14 -2.90
C ALA A 57 -1.65 -1.30 -1.65
N LEU A 58 -0.44 -0.74 -1.54
CA LEU A 58 0.03 -0.02 -0.35
C LEU A 58 -0.86 1.16 0.04
N THR A 59 -1.39 1.84 -0.95
CA THR A 59 -2.16 3.09 -0.75
C THR A 59 -3.65 2.85 -0.50
N THR A 60 -4.14 1.62 -0.67
CA THR A 60 -5.57 1.27 -0.60
C THR A 60 -5.89 0.31 0.53
N LEU A 61 -4.91 -0.48 0.99
CA LEU A 61 -5.08 -1.47 2.06
C LEU A 61 -5.54 -0.86 3.40
N LEU A 62 -4.90 0.22 3.87
CA LEU A 62 -5.28 0.83 5.14
C LEU A 62 -6.73 1.38 5.10
N PRO A 63 -7.12 2.20 4.10
CA PRO A 63 -8.52 2.62 3.95
C PRO A 63 -9.51 1.44 3.84
N ALA A 64 -9.14 0.36 3.15
CA ALA A 64 -9.98 -0.83 3.05
C ALA A 64 -10.20 -1.51 4.41
N THR A 65 -9.15 -1.63 5.22
CA THR A 65 -9.28 -2.17 6.60
C THR A 65 -10.13 -1.28 7.51
N GLN A 66 -10.12 0.03 7.24
CA GLN A 66 -10.88 1.02 8.02
C GLN A 66 -12.34 1.14 7.55
N ALA A 67 -12.68 0.72 6.33
CA ALA A 67 -14.02 0.91 5.76
C ALA A 67 -15.15 0.33 6.62
N ALA A 68 -14.89 -0.79 7.30
CA ALA A 68 -15.87 -1.47 8.16
C ALA A 68 -15.92 -0.93 9.60
N LEU A 69 -14.95 -0.11 10.02
CA LEU A 69 -14.71 0.23 11.42
C LEU A 69 -15.32 1.59 11.80
N SER A 70 -15.65 1.74 13.08
CA SER A 70 -16.07 3.02 13.65
C SER A 70 -14.88 3.98 13.78
N GLU A 71 -15.12 5.29 13.86
CA GLU A 71 -14.04 6.27 14.04
C GLU A 71 -13.19 6.01 15.28
N ARG A 72 -13.83 5.54 16.35
CA ARG A 72 -13.17 5.13 17.60
C ARG A 72 -12.11 4.05 17.39
N ASP A 73 -12.30 3.18 16.41
CA ASP A 73 -11.39 2.06 16.13
C ASP A 73 -10.33 2.39 15.06
N THR A 74 -10.45 3.51 14.35
CA THR A 74 -9.54 3.94 13.27
C THR A 74 -8.08 4.08 13.73
N ALA A 75 -7.87 4.62 14.94
CA ALA A 75 -6.53 4.75 15.50
C ALA A 75 -5.91 3.37 15.81
N SER A 76 -6.68 2.49 16.45
CA SER A 76 -6.25 1.12 16.78
C SER A 76 -5.95 0.29 15.52
N SER A 77 -6.79 0.43 14.49
CA SER A 77 -6.59 -0.27 13.22
C SER A 77 -5.34 0.20 12.49
N THR A 78 -5.03 1.49 12.54
CA THR A 78 -3.80 2.07 11.96
C THR A 78 -2.56 1.50 12.63
N VAL A 79 -2.54 1.44 13.97
CA VAL A 79 -1.43 0.86 14.73
C VAL A 79 -1.28 -0.63 14.41
N THR A 80 -2.38 -1.38 14.41
CA THR A 80 -2.37 -2.81 14.08
C THR A 80 -1.86 -3.05 12.67
N TRP A 81 -2.34 -2.31 11.68
CA TRP A 81 -1.88 -2.38 10.30
C TRP A 81 -0.37 -2.09 10.19
N THR A 82 0.10 -1.04 10.85
CA THR A 82 1.51 -0.65 10.83
C THR A 82 2.38 -1.70 11.50
N PHE A 83 1.94 -2.27 12.62
CA PHE A 83 2.63 -3.35 13.34
C PHE A 83 2.73 -4.64 12.53
N VAL A 84 1.62 -5.09 11.93
CA VAL A 84 1.60 -6.29 11.07
C VAL A 84 2.51 -6.09 9.87
N ARG A 85 2.43 -4.92 9.24
CA ARG A 85 3.28 -4.54 8.10
C ARG A 85 4.76 -4.51 8.47
N SER A 86 5.13 -3.85 9.56
CA SER A 86 6.53 -3.74 9.98
C SER A 86 7.09 -5.13 10.32
N SER A 87 6.33 -5.95 11.04
CA SER A 87 6.67 -7.33 11.35
C SER A 87 6.89 -8.15 10.07
N GLY A 88 5.95 -8.08 9.12
CA GLY A 88 6.07 -8.75 7.82
C GLY A 88 7.31 -8.29 7.04
N THR A 89 7.66 -7.01 7.13
CA THR A 89 8.86 -6.46 6.47
C THR A 89 10.15 -6.99 7.11
N VAL A 90 10.20 -7.04 8.46
CA VAL A 90 11.36 -7.58 9.20
C VAL A 90 11.62 -9.03 8.80
N TRP A 91 10.59 -9.88 8.86
CA TRP A 91 10.72 -11.29 8.48
C TRP A 91 10.97 -11.48 6.98
N GLY A 92 10.30 -10.67 6.15
CA GLY A 92 10.42 -10.70 4.70
C GLY A 92 11.82 -10.36 4.19
N VAL A 93 12.61 -9.59 4.94
CA VAL A 93 14.03 -9.33 4.62
C VAL A 93 14.94 -10.33 5.33
N ALA A 94 14.72 -10.58 6.62
CA ALA A 94 15.63 -11.39 7.44
C ALA A 94 15.78 -12.83 6.93
N VAL A 95 14.67 -13.49 6.54
CA VAL A 95 14.70 -14.89 6.09
C VAL A 95 15.44 -15.04 4.76
N PRO A 96 15.09 -14.29 3.68
CA PRO A 96 15.86 -14.34 2.44
C PRO A 96 17.33 -13.96 2.63
N SER A 97 17.64 -12.97 3.47
CA SER A 97 19.04 -12.60 3.77
C SER A 97 19.81 -13.73 4.45
N ALA A 98 19.23 -14.43 5.42
CA ALA A 98 19.87 -15.57 6.07
C ALA A 98 20.13 -16.73 5.09
N ILE A 99 19.16 -17.02 4.21
CA ILE A 99 19.30 -18.03 3.14
C ILE A 99 20.40 -17.63 2.16
N PHE A 100 20.38 -16.37 1.70
CA PHE A 100 21.39 -15.83 0.78
C PHE A 100 22.79 -15.93 1.39
N ASN A 101 22.98 -15.46 2.62
CA ASN A 101 24.28 -15.49 3.30
C ASN A 101 24.83 -16.92 3.41
N THR A 102 23.98 -17.87 3.83
CA THR A 102 24.36 -19.29 3.93
C THR A 102 24.80 -19.85 2.56
N ARG A 103 24.06 -19.53 1.49
CA ARG A 103 24.37 -20.00 0.14
C ARG A 103 25.61 -19.33 -0.44
N ALA A 104 25.78 -18.03 -0.21
CA ALA A 104 26.93 -17.26 -0.67
C ALA A 104 28.22 -17.78 -0.01
N SER A 105 28.22 -18.04 1.30
CA SER A 105 29.36 -18.65 1.98
C SER A 105 29.69 -20.05 1.44
N ALA A 106 28.69 -20.88 1.18
CA ALA A 106 28.90 -22.19 0.58
C ALA A 106 29.47 -22.11 -0.84
N ALA A 107 28.96 -21.19 -1.67
CA ALA A 107 29.44 -20.95 -3.03
C ALA A 107 30.91 -20.45 -3.04
N ALA A 108 31.25 -19.54 -2.13
CA ALA A 108 32.62 -19.06 -1.94
C ALA A 108 33.58 -20.20 -1.55
N GLY A 109 33.15 -21.09 -0.64
CA GLY A 109 33.93 -22.27 -0.27
C GLY A 109 34.17 -23.23 -1.45
N THR A 110 33.15 -23.49 -2.28
CA THR A 110 33.32 -24.31 -3.49
C THR A 110 34.23 -23.66 -4.53
N ALA A 111 34.14 -22.33 -4.68
CA ALA A 111 35.01 -21.60 -5.60
C ALA A 111 36.49 -21.65 -5.14
N ALA A 112 36.74 -21.49 -3.84
CA ALA A 112 38.08 -21.63 -3.26
C ALA A 112 38.68 -23.04 -3.45
N ALA A 113 37.82 -24.06 -3.53
CA ALA A 113 38.22 -25.44 -3.86
C ALA A 113 38.41 -25.71 -5.36
N GLY A 114 38.38 -24.67 -6.21
CA GLY A 114 38.54 -24.77 -7.66
C GLY A 114 37.30 -25.22 -8.44
N ARG A 115 36.14 -25.38 -7.78
CA ARG A 115 34.88 -25.88 -8.37
C ARG A 115 33.96 -24.73 -8.79
N ILE A 116 34.42 -23.90 -9.71
CA ILE A 116 33.73 -22.66 -10.13
C ILE A 116 32.37 -22.94 -10.80
N GLU A 117 32.28 -23.99 -11.62
CA GLU A 117 31.04 -24.36 -12.32
C GLU A 117 29.92 -24.73 -11.33
N ASP A 118 30.24 -25.49 -10.28
CA ASP A 118 29.29 -25.86 -9.22
C ASP A 118 28.80 -24.65 -8.42
N ALA A 119 29.69 -23.69 -8.16
CA ALA A 119 29.34 -22.44 -7.48
C ALA A 119 28.39 -21.59 -8.32
N ALA A 120 28.65 -21.48 -9.63
CA ALA A 120 27.81 -20.74 -10.57
C ALA A 120 26.43 -21.40 -10.73
N ALA A 121 26.36 -22.72 -10.87
CA ALA A 121 25.10 -23.46 -10.97
C ALA A 121 24.21 -23.26 -9.72
N ARG A 122 24.82 -23.24 -8.53
CA ARG A 122 24.11 -22.98 -7.26
C ARG A 122 23.56 -21.57 -7.13
N ALA A 123 24.29 -20.56 -7.62
CA ALA A 123 23.85 -19.17 -7.63
C ALA A 123 22.66 -19.00 -8.58
N MET A 124 22.75 -19.53 -9.80
CA MET A 124 21.67 -19.44 -10.80
C MET A 124 20.36 -20.10 -10.33
N MET A 125 20.45 -21.24 -9.63
CA MET A 125 19.29 -21.92 -9.04
C MET A 125 18.62 -21.10 -7.91
N ALA A 126 19.37 -20.24 -7.23
CA ALA A 126 18.85 -19.45 -6.11
C ALA A 126 18.00 -18.27 -6.60
N ASP A 127 18.40 -17.60 -7.68
CA ASP A 127 17.71 -16.43 -8.21
C ASP A 127 16.27 -16.74 -8.64
N GLY A 128 16.06 -17.83 -9.38
CA GLY A 128 14.73 -18.22 -9.85
C GLY A 128 13.77 -18.59 -8.71
N LEU A 129 14.28 -19.27 -7.67
CA LEU A 129 13.45 -19.76 -6.56
C LEU A 129 12.84 -18.63 -5.74
N VAL A 130 13.60 -17.54 -5.52
CA VAL A 130 13.12 -16.37 -4.76
C VAL A 130 11.89 -15.75 -5.44
N TRP A 131 11.96 -15.56 -6.75
CA TRP A 131 10.89 -14.96 -7.52
C TRP A 131 9.68 -15.88 -7.69
N ILE A 132 9.89 -17.19 -7.78
CA ILE A 132 8.79 -18.17 -7.76
C ILE A 132 8.04 -18.12 -6.43
N VAL A 133 8.75 -18.12 -5.30
CA VAL A 133 8.13 -18.00 -3.97
C VAL A 133 7.35 -16.68 -3.85
N ALA A 134 7.94 -15.57 -4.31
CA ALA A 134 7.27 -14.27 -4.34
C ALA A 134 5.99 -14.30 -5.21
N ALA A 135 6.04 -14.94 -6.38
CA ALA A 135 4.90 -15.08 -7.27
C ALA A 135 3.78 -15.94 -6.65
N VAL A 136 4.11 -17.00 -5.92
CA VAL A 136 3.12 -17.81 -5.19
C VAL A 136 2.44 -17.01 -4.09
N ILE A 137 3.20 -16.23 -3.31
CA ILE A 137 2.65 -15.37 -2.24
C ILE A 137 1.75 -14.28 -2.82
N ALA A 138 2.21 -13.61 -3.89
CA ALA A 138 1.41 -12.59 -4.57
C ALA A 138 0.16 -13.18 -5.23
N GLY A 139 0.29 -14.35 -5.87
CA GLY A 139 -0.82 -15.06 -6.50
C GLY A 139 -1.87 -15.50 -5.48
N PHE A 140 -1.45 -16.02 -4.33
CA PHE A 140 -2.36 -16.30 -3.23
C PHE A 140 -3.11 -15.05 -2.78
N SER A 141 -2.40 -13.93 -2.62
CA SER A 141 -3.01 -12.64 -2.26
C SER A 141 -4.04 -12.19 -3.30
N PHE A 142 -3.76 -12.38 -4.60
CA PHE A 142 -4.71 -12.11 -5.69
C PHE A 142 -6.00 -12.91 -5.54
N PHE A 143 -5.93 -14.20 -5.18
CA PHE A 143 -7.12 -15.01 -4.93
C PHE A 143 -7.88 -14.59 -3.67
N VAL A 144 -7.17 -14.16 -2.62
CA VAL A 144 -7.80 -13.66 -1.39
C VAL A 144 -8.67 -12.42 -1.64
N VAL A 145 -8.33 -11.57 -2.63
CA VAL A 145 -9.17 -10.42 -3.02
C VAL A 145 -10.59 -10.83 -3.45
N PHE A 146 -10.77 -12.05 -3.97
CA PHE A 146 -12.12 -12.50 -4.33
C PHE A 146 -13.01 -12.73 -3.10
N VAL A 147 -12.42 -13.07 -1.96
CA VAL A 147 -13.10 -13.24 -0.67
C VAL A 147 -13.36 -11.89 0.01
N GLU A 148 -12.62 -10.85 -0.38
CA GLU A 148 -12.78 -9.50 0.15
C GLU A 148 -14.17 -8.94 -0.15
N LYS A 149 -14.94 -8.67 0.91
CA LYS A 149 -16.22 -7.97 0.79
C LYS A 149 -15.93 -6.49 0.53
N GLU A 150 -16.51 -5.96 -0.53
CA GLU A 150 -16.40 -4.54 -0.87
C GLU A 150 -17.39 -3.74 -0.01
N ILE A 151 -16.84 -2.99 0.94
CA ILE A 151 -17.57 -2.01 1.74
C ILE A 151 -17.20 -0.66 1.17
N LYS A 152 -18.19 0.16 0.78
CA LYS A 152 -17.90 1.50 0.29
C LYS A 152 -17.25 2.31 1.42
N LEU A 153 -16.19 3.07 1.11
CA LEU A 153 -15.63 4.01 2.07
C LEU A 153 -16.73 4.94 2.61
N ARG A 154 -16.69 5.22 3.92
CA ARG A 154 -17.58 6.19 4.56
C ARG A 154 -17.24 7.59 4.06
N ASP A 155 -18.28 8.37 3.79
CA ASP A 155 -18.18 9.74 3.30
C ASP A 155 -18.49 10.77 4.42
N ASP A 156 -18.93 10.32 5.60
CA ASP A 156 -19.29 11.14 6.76
C ASP A 156 -18.31 10.97 7.94
N LEU A 157 -18.03 12.09 8.61
CA LEU A 157 -17.26 12.13 9.86
C LEU A 157 -18.24 12.15 11.03
N GLU A 158 -18.23 11.14 11.90
CA GLU A 158 -18.99 11.14 13.15
C GLU A 158 -18.32 12.08 14.15
N THR A 159 -18.66 13.36 14.04
CA THR A 159 -18.12 14.43 14.88
C THR A 159 -18.53 14.30 16.36
N GLU A 160 -17.87 13.41 17.12
CA GLU A 160 -17.88 13.43 18.59
C GLU A 160 -17.05 14.61 19.14
N PHE A 161 -16.20 15.21 18.30
CA PHE A 161 -15.49 16.46 18.58
C PHE A 161 -16.10 17.61 17.76
N GLY A 162 -16.93 18.42 18.42
CA GLY A 162 -17.86 19.37 17.82
C GLY A 162 -17.22 20.49 17.00
N LEU A 163 -17.23 20.33 15.68
CA LEU A 163 -17.29 21.44 14.73
C LEU A 163 -18.44 21.18 13.77
N LYS A 164 -19.66 21.52 14.22
CA LYS A 164 -20.75 21.81 13.28
C LYS A 164 -20.25 22.94 12.39
N GLY A 165 -20.16 22.69 11.08
CA GLY A 165 -19.91 23.75 10.11
C GLY A 165 -20.92 24.87 10.34
N GLY A 166 -20.43 26.01 10.83
CA GLY A 166 -21.25 27.18 11.11
C GLY A 166 -22.01 27.57 9.84
N GLU A 167 -23.33 27.64 9.99
CA GLU A 167 -24.24 28.21 9.02
C GLU A 167 -23.72 29.59 8.58
N VAL A 168 -23.65 29.75 7.26
CA VAL A 168 -23.55 31.06 6.63
C VAL A 168 -24.92 31.71 6.77
N ASP A 169 -25.11 32.53 7.81
CA ASP A 169 -26.27 33.41 7.88
C ASP A 169 -25.94 34.71 7.13
N GLY A 170 -26.43 34.77 5.90
CA GLY A 170 -26.51 35.99 5.11
C GLY A 170 -27.98 36.37 4.95
N GLY A 171 -28.43 37.39 5.68
CA GLY A 171 -29.76 37.98 5.53
C GLY A 171 -29.84 39.39 6.13
N ARG A 172 -29.99 40.39 5.26
CA ARG A 172 -30.18 41.82 5.56
C ARG A 172 -31.44 42.09 6.40
N GLU A 173 -31.41 43.20 7.15
CA GLU A 173 -32.51 44.17 7.18
C GLU A 173 -31.98 45.57 7.57
N GLU A 174 -32.08 46.51 6.62
CA GLU A 174 -32.07 47.95 6.90
C GLU A 174 -33.51 48.35 7.25
N GLU A 175 -33.74 49.03 8.38
CA GLU A 175 -34.83 49.99 8.49
C GLU A 175 -34.52 51.06 9.55
N GLY A 176 -34.57 52.33 9.13
CA GLY A 176 -34.39 53.49 9.98
C GLY A 176 -35.67 53.89 10.72
N GLY A 177 -35.51 54.54 11.87
CA GLY A 177 -36.64 55.13 12.60
C GLY A 177 -36.17 56.16 13.64
N LYS A 178 -36.46 57.44 13.36
CA LYS A 178 -36.25 58.62 14.21
C LYS A 178 -36.88 58.50 15.61
N GLY A 179 -36.28 59.17 16.59
CA GLY A 179 -37.06 60.02 17.50
C GLY A 179 -36.67 60.00 18.98
N SER A 180 -36.23 61.18 19.45
CA SER A 180 -36.42 61.70 20.81
C SER A 180 -35.50 61.20 21.94
N GLU A 181 -34.47 61.98 22.23
CA GLU A 181 -34.31 62.49 23.61
C GLU A 181 -33.65 63.88 23.59
N LYS A 182 -34.48 64.91 23.75
CA LYS A 182 -34.04 66.25 24.15
C LYS A 182 -34.04 66.28 25.67
N GLY A 183 -32.88 66.64 26.23
CA GLY A 183 -32.77 67.58 27.34
C GLY A 183 -33.02 67.03 28.74
N ILE A 184 -31.93 66.85 29.48
CA ILE A 184 -31.85 67.35 30.86
C ILE A 184 -30.53 68.14 30.98
N VAL A 185 -30.68 69.45 31.11
CA VAL A 185 -29.69 70.40 31.63
C VAL A 185 -29.93 70.48 33.14
N GLY A 186 -28.85 70.48 33.93
CA GLY A 186 -28.88 70.73 35.37
C GLY A 186 -27.62 70.26 36.05
#